data_AF-I3DU15-F1
#
_entry.id   AF-I3DU15-F1
#
_cell.length_a   1.000
_cell.length_b   1.000
_cell.length_c   1.000
_cell.angle_alpha   90.00
_cell.angle_beta   90.00
_cell.angle_gamma   90.00
#
_symmetry.space_group_name_H-M   'P 1'
#
loop_
_entity.id
_entity.type
_entity.pdbx_description
1 polymer ?
#
loop_
_entity_poly.entity_id
_entity_poly.type
_entity_poly.pdbx_seq_one_letter_code
_entity_poly.pdbx_strand_id
1 'polypeptide(L)' 'MGVATLCTVTVTGTVGLVVVNAQVSVPQDPTGLIDATIDLPAPLPDLVLTGLPCPTLEPIVITIPGVLSLTITVSETPAP' A
#
# COMPACT_ATOMS: atom_id res chain seq x y z
N MET A 1 -6.48 -11.19 24.63
CA MET A 1 -5.51 -10.26 24.03
C MET A 1 -5.52 -10.58 22.54
N GLY A 2 -6.35 -9.89 21.75
CA GLY A 2 -6.45 -10.15 20.33
C GLY A 2 -5.15 -9.74 19.65
N VAL A 3 -4.49 -10.65 18.96
CA VAL A 3 -3.38 -10.31 18.08
C VAL A 3 -3.96 -9.46 16.95
N ALA A 4 -3.60 -8.18 16.88
CA ALA A 4 -3.97 -7.36 15.74
C ALA A 4 -3.28 -7.97 14.51
N THR A 5 -4.06 -8.38 13.51
CA THR A 5 -3.53 -8.87 12.24
C THR A 5 -2.71 -7.74 11.61
N LEU A 6 -1.47 -8.03 11.22
CA LEU A 6 -0.64 -7.07 10.50
C LEU A 6 -0.86 -7.24 9.00
N CYS A 7 -0.95 -6.13 8.30
CA CYS A 7 -1.16 -6.09 6.87
C CYS A 7 0.00 -5.38 6.22
N THR A 8 0.56 -6.02 5.20
CA THR A 8 1.67 -5.47 4.44
C THR A 8 1.12 -4.87 3.15
N VAL A 9 1.27 -3.56 3.02
CA VAL A 9 0.99 -2.82 1.79
C VAL A 9 2.26 -2.74 0.98
N THR A 10 2.21 -3.26 -0.24
CA THR A 10 3.31 -3.19 -1.21
C THR A 10 2.88 -2.34 -2.38
N VAL A 11 3.64 -1.29 -2.67
CA VAL A 11 3.43 -0.38 -3.78
C VAL A 11 4.63 -0.45 -4.71
N THR A 12 4.38 -0.86 -5.94
CA THR A 12 5.40 -0.98 -6.98
C THR A 12 4.95 -0.26 -8.24
N GLY A 13 5.87 0.40 -8.93
CA GLY A 13 5.55 1.02 -10.19
C GLY A 13 6.55 2.08 -10.61
N THR A 14 6.10 3.03 -11.41
CA THR A 14 6.90 4.15 -11.89
C THR A 14 6.16 5.45 -11.77
N VAL A 15 6.91 6.53 -11.53
CA VAL A 15 6.41 7.90 -11.57
C VAL A 15 7.40 8.72 -12.39
N GLY A 16 7.00 9.11 -13.59
CA GLY A 16 7.90 9.61 -14.62
C GLY A 16 9.03 8.61 -14.93
N LEU A 17 10.27 8.97 -14.56
CA LEU A 17 11.46 8.13 -14.73
C LEU A 17 11.89 7.39 -13.44
N VAL A 18 11.18 7.63 -12.34
CA VAL A 18 11.54 7.08 -11.03
C VAL A 18 10.79 5.77 -10.82
N VAL A 19 11.50 4.71 -10.45
CA VAL A 19 10.89 3.45 -10.03
C VAL A 19 10.52 3.55 -8.56
N VAL A 20 9.26 3.26 -8.25
CA VAL A 20 8.75 3.18 -6.88
C VAL A 20 8.71 1.71 -6.49
N ASN A 21 9.35 1.39 -5.38
CA ASN A 21 9.19 0.12 -4.69
C ASN A 21 9.20 0.43 -3.20
N ALA A 22 8.02 0.38 -2.60
CA ALA A 22 7.83 0.71 -1.20
C ALA A 22 6.91 -0.31 -0.55
N GLN A 23 7.17 -0.58 0.72
CA GLN A 23 6.41 -1.52 1.50
C GLN A 23 6.26 -0.98 2.92
N VAL A 24 5.05 -1.06 3.45
CA VAL A 24 4.75 -0.65 4.83
C VAL A 24 3.84 -1.69 5.47
N SER A 25 4.09 -2.01 6.74
CA SER A 25 3.23 -2.88 7.53
C SER A 25 2.39 -2.04 8.48
N VAL A 26 1.07 -2.22 8.42
CA VAL A 26 0.09 -1.48 9.21
C VAL A 26 -0.87 -2.45 9.91
N PRO A 27 -1.32 -2.13 11.13
CA PRO A 27 -2.30 -2.95 11.83
C PRO A 27 -3.67 -2.88 11.14
N GLN A 28 -4.37 -4.01 11.08
CA GLN A 28 -5.75 -4.08 10.63
C GLN A 28 -6.69 -3.51 11.70
N ASP A 29 -7.61 -2.65 11.26
CA ASP A 29 -8.70 -2.17 12.09
C ASP A 29 -9.76 -3.26 12.32
N PRO A 30 -10.59 -3.13 13.38
CA PRO A 30 -11.63 -4.11 13.69
C PRO A 30 -12.70 -4.28 12.60
N THR A 31 -12.75 -3.38 11.61
CA THR A 31 -13.63 -3.46 10.44
C THR A 31 -13.02 -4.28 9.29
N GLY A 32 -11.77 -4.73 9.42
CA GLY A 32 -11.03 -5.46 8.39
C GLY A 32 -10.29 -4.57 7.39
N LEU A 33 -10.23 -3.26 7.65
CA LEU A 33 -9.61 -2.25 6.78
C LEU A 33 -8.26 -1.80 7.33
N ILE A 34 -7.48 -1.12 6.49
CA ILE A 34 -6.22 -0.48 6.86
C ILE A 34 -6.10 0.92 6.28
N ASP A 35 -5.37 1.76 7.00
CA ASP A 35 -4.87 3.05 6.54
C ASP A 35 -3.32 2.99 6.51
N ALA A 36 -2.74 3.36 5.37
CA ALA A 36 -1.30 3.32 5.15
C ALA A 36 -0.79 4.63 4.53
N THR A 37 0.36 5.08 4.98
CA THR A 37 1.12 6.17 4.36
C THR A 37 2.41 5.61 3.82
N ILE A 38 2.68 5.87 2.54
CA ILE A 38 3.88 5.41 1.85
C ILE A 38 4.68 6.63 1.43
N ASP A 39 5.89 6.75 1.97
CA ASP A 39 6.83 7.78 1.58
C ASP A 39 7.33 7.49 0.16
N LEU A 40 6.99 8.37 -0.77
CA LEU A 40 7.46 8.27 -2.15
C LEU A 40 8.80 9.03 -2.30
N PRO A 41 9.67 8.61 -3.22
CA PRO A 41 10.91 9.32 -3.45
C PRO A 41 10.65 10.76 -3.93
N ALA A 42 11.37 11.72 -3.36
CA ALA A 42 11.31 13.13 -3.77
C ALA A 42 11.57 13.27 -5.29
N PRO A 43 10.85 14.15 -6.02
CA PRO A 43 10.00 15.26 -5.52
C PRO A 43 8.52 14.89 -5.30
N LEU A 44 8.19 13.61 -5.20
CA LEU A 44 6.80 13.17 -5.08
C LEU A 44 6.28 13.35 -3.65
N PRO A 45 5.01 13.75 -3.47
CA PRO A 45 4.37 13.73 -2.16
C PRO A 45 4.13 12.29 -1.70
N ASP A 46 3.96 12.11 -0.40
CA ASP A 46 3.63 10.82 0.19
C ASP A 46 2.28 10.31 -0.33
N LEU A 47 2.20 9.00 -0.56
CA LEU A 47 0.98 8.34 -1.00
C LEU A 47 0.20 7.88 0.24
N VAL A 48 -0.95 8.51 0.45
CA VAL A 48 -1.88 8.15 1.53
C VAL A 48 -2.96 7.24 0.96
N LEU A 49 -3.08 6.04 1.53
CA LEU A 49 -4.06 5.02 1.19
C LEU A 49 -4.96 4.81 2.39
N THR A 50 -6.26 5.08 2.26
CA THR A 50 -7.21 4.94 3.37
C THR A 50 -8.30 3.94 3.05
N GLY A 51 -8.70 3.13 4.04
CA GLY A 51 -9.80 2.19 3.93
C GLY A 51 -9.55 1.04 2.96
N LEU A 52 -8.30 0.58 2.82
CA LEU A 52 -7.99 -0.57 1.97
C LEU A 52 -8.38 -1.87 2.68
N PRO A 53 -9.02 -2.82 1.99
CA PRO A 53 -9.29 -4.14 2.57
C PRO A 53 -7.98 -4.89 2.77
N CYS A 54 -7.88 -5.61 3.89
CA CYS A 54 -6.78 -6.53 4.13
C CYS A 54 -7.29 -7.98 4.28
N PRO A 55 -6.83 -8.93 3.44
CA PRO A 55 -6.01 -8.73 2.24
C PRO A 55 -6.83 -8.14 1.08
N THR A 56 -6.17 -7.49 0.12
CA THR A 56 -6.81 -7.16 -1.16
C THR A 56 -7.01 -8.43 -1.99
N LEU A 57 -8.21 -8.64 -2.53
CA LEU A 57 -8.49 -9.76 -3.43
C LEU A 57 -7.76 -9.65 -4.77
N GLU A 58 -7.62 -8.42 -5.26
CA GLU A 58 -6.95 -8.11 -6.53
C GLU A 58 -6.02 -6.90 -6.36
N PRO A 59 -4.91 -6.83 -7.11
CA PRO A 59 -4.04 -5.67 -7.12
C PRO A 59 -4.78 -4.42 -7.60
N ILE A 60 -4.62 -3.32 -6.87
CA ILE A 60 -5.16 -2.03 -7.24
C ILE A 60 -4.14 -1.35 -8.16
N VAL A 61 -4.54 -1.07 -9.40
CA VAL A 61 -3.67 -0.42 -10.39
C VAL A 61 -4.12 1.01 -10.60
N ILE A 62 -3.22 1.96 -10.32
CA ILE A 62 -3.41 3.39 -10.57
C ILE A 62 -2.50 3.78 -11.72
N THR A 63 -3.07 4.12 -12.87
CA THR A 63 -2.29 4.59 -14.02
C THR A 63 -2.78 5.95 -14.47
N ILE A 64 -1.87 6.92 -14.46
CA ILE A 64 -2.05 8.25 -15.06
C ILE A 64 -1.08 8.31 -16.25
N PRO A 65 -1.59 8.25 -17.49
CA PRO A 65 -0.75 8.24 -18.69
C PRO A 65 0.26 9.40 -18.71
N GLY A 66 1.54 9.06 -18.89
CA GLY A 66 2.64 10.04 -18.92
C GLY A 66 3.08 10.58 -17.56
N VAL A 67 2.44 10.17 -16.45
CA VAL A 67 2.73 10.69 -15.11
C VAL A 67 3.11 9.58 -14.14
N LEU A 68 2.26 8.55 -13.96
CA LEU A 68 2.54 7.43 -13.05
C LEU A 68 1.83 6.14 -13.45
N SER A 69 2.41 5.01 -13.05
CA SER A 69 1.79 3.69 -13.08
C SER A 69 2.20 2.95 -11.81
N LEU A 70 1.27 2.83 -10.86
CA LEU A 70 1.47 2.20 -9.57
C LEU A 70 0.55 0.98 -9.44
N THR A 71 1.08 -0.07 -8.85
CA THR A 71 0.36 -1.28 -8.47
C THR A 71 0.47 -1.42 -6.96
N ILE A 72 -0.67 -1.47 -6.29
CA ILE A 72 -0.79 -1.62 -4.83
C ILE A 72 -1.37 -3.00 -4.53
N THR A 73 -0.72 -3.71 -3.62
CA THR A 73 -1.19 -5.00 -3.09
C THR A 73 -1.14 -4.98 -1.58
N VAL A 74 -2.16 -5.56 -0.94
CA VAL A 74 -2.22 -5.71 0.51
C VAL A 74 -2.33 -7.18 0.84
N SER A 75 -1.39 -7.68 1.65
CA SER A 75 -1.39 -9.06 2.13
C SER A 75 -1.40 -9.13 3.65
N GLU A 76 -2.16 -10.07 4.20
CA GLU A 76 -2.05 -10.40 5.62
C GLU A 76 -0.68 -10.99 5.91
N THR A 77 0.01 -10.43 6.90
CA THR A 77 1.25 -10.95 7.43
C THR A 77 0.95 -11.62 8.76
N PRO A 78 1.12 -12.94 8.89
CA PRO A 78 0.94 -13.62 10.16
C PRO A 78 1.88 -12.99 11.20
N ALA A 79 1.34 -12.53 12.33
CA ALA A 79 2.18 -12.16 13.46
C ALA A 79 2.93 -13.43 13.94
N PRO A 80 4.26 -13.38 14.11
CA PRO A 80 5.05 -14.54 14.55
C PRO A 80 4.71 -14.98 15.98
#